data_AF-A0A2H0N4A6-F1
#
_entry.id   AF-A0A2H0N4A6-F1
#
_cell.length_a   1.000
_cell.length_b   1.000
_cell.length_c   1.000
_cell.angle_alpha   90.00
_cell.angle_beta   90.00
_cell.angle_gamma   90.00
#
_symmetry.space_group_name_H-M   'P 1'
#
loop_
_entity.id
_entity.type
_entity.pdbx_description
1 polymer ?
#
loop_
_entity_poly.entity_id
_entity_poly.type
_entity_poly.pdbx_seq_one_letter_code
_entity_poly.pdbx_strand_id
1 'polypeptide(L)'
;MPVGISCHDIIFKSCFYFCYSHIVRMFDILYVYSFMYKENYMDVNLSAVVVAGLVGFVIGFFWYIPQLFGRQWMKAVGMSEKDMSKEGMGSKIGIALVATLLVSYVLSHVITGAILWKGNAVGSVDPVMTGVLAGFWVWLGFLATSLVDPVLWEHKPWKLWMINAGQWLVRLVAMGAILGAWR
;
A
#
# COMPACT_ATOMS: atom_id res chain seq x y z
N MET A 1 17.74 -36.24 -48.58
CA MET A 1 18.56 -35.02 -48.82
C MET A 1 18.24 -34.03 -47.72
N PRO A 2 19.23 -33.54 -46.96
CA PRO A 2 18.99 -32.74 -45.77
C PRO A 2 18.55 -31.31 -46.15
N VAL A 3 17.49 -30.83 -45.53
CA VAL A 3 16.99 -29.46 -45.68
C VAL A 3 17.98 -28.53 -44.98
N GLY A 4 18.68 -27.68 -45.73
CA GLY A 4 19.71 -26.77 -45.21
C GLY A 4 19.09 -25.71 -44.30
N ILE A 5 19.55 -25.66 -43.05
CA ILE A 5 19.17 -24.64 -42.07
C ILE A 5 19.85 -23.33 -42.51
N SER A 6 19.07 -22.30 -42.79
CA SER A 6 19.57 -20.97 -43.19
C SER A 6 20.22 -20.27 -42.00
N CYS A 7 21.29 -19.50 -42.24
CA CYS A 7 21.98 -18.69 -41.23
C CYS A 7 21.03 -17.72 -40.49
N HIS A 8 19.93 -17.32 -41.14
CA HIS A 8 18.88 -16.47 -40.58
C HIS A 8 18.09 -17.17 -39.45
N ASP A 9 17.87 -18.48 -39.54
CA ASP A 9 17.11 -19.26 -38.55
C ASP A 9 17.93 -19.49 -37.26
N ILE A 10 19.26 -19.53 -37.38
CA ILE A 10 20.19 -19.69 -36.24
C ILE A 10 20.26 -18.39 -35.43
N ILE A 11 20.30 -17.24 -36.11
CA ILE A 11 20.30 -15.91 -35.45
C ILE A 11 18.98 -15.66 -34.74
N PHE A 12 17.84 -16.01 -35.36
CA PHE A 12 16.52 -15.82 -34.75
C PHE A 12 16.33 -16.71 -33.50
N LYS A 13 16.77 -17.98 -33.53
CA LYS A 13 16.77 -18.85 -32.36
C LYS A 13 17.71 -18.38 -31.26
N SER A 14 18.89 -17.86 -31.61
CA SER A 14 19.87 -17.37 -30.63
C SER A 14 19.39 -16.09 -29.93
N CYS A 15 18.76 -15.16 -30.66
CA CYS A 15 18.11 -13.99 -30.07
C CYS A 15 16.90 -14.35 -29.20
N PHE A 16 16.10 -15.34 -29.61
CA PHE A 16 14.97 -15.81 -28.81
C PHE A 16 15.43 -16.50 -27.52
N TYR A 17 16.48 -17.32 -27.56
CA TYR A 17 17.09 -17.94 -26.37
C TYR A 17 17.81 -16.92 -25.48
N PHE A 18 18.45 -15.90 -26.05
CA PHE A 18 19.08 -14.83 -25.29
C PHE A 18 18.03 -13.95 -24.58
N CYS A 19 16.96 -13.58 -25.28
CA CYS A 19 15.82 -12.85 -24.71
C CYS A 19 15.04 -13.69 -23.70
N TYR A 20 14.79 -14.97 -24.01
CA TYR A 20 14.13 -15.93 -23.11
C TYR A 20 14.98 -16.22 -21.88
N SER A 21 16.30 -16.38 -21.99
CA SER A 21 17.16 -16.59 -20.81
C SER A 21 17.27 -15.34 -19.92
N HIS A 22 17.22 -14.13 -20.48
CA HIS A 22 17.14 -12.90 -19.69
C HIS A 22 15.75 -12.69 -19.06
N ILE A 23 14.67 -13.03 -19.76
CA ILE A 23 13.29 -12.99 -19.22
C ILE A 23 13.07 -14.08 -18.18
N VAL A 24 13.59 -15.30 -18.36
CA VAL A 24 13.49 -16.40 -17.37
C VAL A 24 14.40 -16.16 -16.17
N ARG A 25 15.57 -15.52 -16.35
CA ARG A 25 16.41 -15.05 -15.22
C ARG A 25 15.77 -13.95 -14.39
N MET A 26 14.87 -13.16 -14.96
CA MET A 26 14.05 -12.19 -14.22
C MET A 26 13.07 -12.88 -13.25
N PHE A 27 12.84 -14.20 -13.42
CA PHE A 27 11.95 -15.04 -12.62
C PHE A 27 12.64 -16.24 -11.96
N ASP A 28 13.98 -16.29 -11.91
CA ASP A 28 14.65 -17.24 -11.03
C ASP A 28 14.35 -16.83 -9.59
N ILE A 29 13.48 -17.56 -8.91
CA ILE A 29 13.07 -17.31 -7.52
C ILE A 29 14.31 -17.07 -6.66
N LEU A 30 15.37 -17.85 -6.85
CA LEU A 30 16.65 -17.68 -6.16
C LEU A 30 17.33 -16.32 -6.43
N TYR A 31 17.22 -15.78 -7.64
CA TYR A 31 17.73 -14.45 -7.97
C TYR A 31 16.90 -13.34 -7.30
N VAL A 32 15.57 -13.46 -7.34
CA VAL A 32 14.68 -12.51 -6.65
C VAL A 32 14.89 -12.53 -5.15
N TYR A 33 14.99 -13.72 -4.53
CA TYR A 33 15.30 -13.88 -3.11
C TYR A 33 16.69 -13.33 -2.78
N SER A 34 17.70 -13.62 -3.60
CA SER A 34 19.05 -13.09 -3.41
C SER A 34 19.09 -11.57 -3.56
N PHE A 35 18.32 -10.99 -4.48
CA PHE A 35 18.19 -9.54 -4.65
C PHE A 35 17.50 -8.90 -3.45
N MET A 36 16.35 -9.43 -3.01
CA MET A 36 15.63 -8.91 -1.84
C MET A 36 16.46 -8.98 -0.55
N TYR A 37 17.23 -10.05 -0.36
CA TYR A 37 18.10 -10.20 0.80
C TYR A 37 19.31 -9.27 0.72
N LYS A 38 19.95 -9.15 -0.45
CA LYS A 38 21.13 -8.32 -0.65
C LYS A 38 20.84 -6.82 -0.50
N GLU A 39 19.67 -6.38 -0.95
CA GLU A 39 19.23 -4.98 -0.88
C GLU A 39 18.44 -4.67 0.41
N ASN A 40 18.48 -5.57 1.41
CA ASN A 40 17.80 -5.43 2.71
C ASN A 40 16.31 -5.07 2.61
N TYR A 41 15.62 -5.58 1.58
CA TYR A 41 14.20 -5.28 1.37
C TYR A 41 13.31 -5.80 2.51
N MET A 42 13.71 -6.92 3.12
CA MET A 42 13.02 -7.55 4.24
C MET A 42 13.35 -6.91 5.60
N ASP A 43 14.34 -6.00 5.65
CA ASP A 43 14.72 -5.32 6.89
C ASP A 43 13.76 -4.17 7.15
N VAL A 44 12.76 -4.47 7.98
CA VAL A 44 11.77 -3.49 8.41
C VAL A 44 12.03 -3.08 9.84
N ASN A 45 12.17 -1.77 10.06
CA ASN A 45 12.16 -1.19 11.40
C ASN A 45 10.77 -1.41 12.05
N LEU A 46 10.67 -2.43 12.90
CA LEU A 46 9.41 -2.80 13.54
C LEU A 46 8.91 -1.71 14.50
N SER A 47 9.82 -0.98 15.16
CA SER A 47 9.46 0.17 15.99
C SER A 47 8.76 1.24 15.16
N ALA A 48 9.27 1.48 13.94
CA ALA A 48 8.67 2.42 13.01
C ALA A 48 7.26 2.00 12.58
N VAL A 49 7.09 0.71 12.28
CA VAL A 49 5.79 0.11 11.93
C VAL A 49 4.78 0.24 13.06
N VAL A 50 5.20 -0.03 14.31
CA VAL A 50 4.30 0.07 15.46
C VAL A 50 3.85 1.52 15.66
N VAL A 51 4.77 2.48 15.65
CA VAL A 51 4.41 3.88 15.88
C VAL A 51 3.57 4.45 14.74
N ALA A 52 3.93 4.19 13.48
CA ALA A 52 3.11 4.60 12.34
C ALA A 52 1.72 3.97 12.40
N GLY A 53 1.62 2.67 12.71
CA GLY A 53 0.34 1.98 12.90
C GLY A 53 -0.49 2.59 14.03
N LEU A 54 0.10 2.89 15.17
CA LEU A 54 -0.60 3.56 16.28
C LEU A 54 -1.12 4.94 15.88
N VAL A 55 -0.31 5.75 15.17
CA VAL A 55 -0.76 7.05 14.65
C VAL A 55 -1.92 6.88 13.67
N GLY A 56 -1.82 5.93 12.74
CA GLY A 56 -2.90 5.66 11.80
C GLY A 56 -4.18 5.19 12.48
N PHE A 57 -4.06 4.40 13.54
CA PHE A 57 -5.18 3.94 14.35
C PHE A 57 -5.84 5.11 15.08
N VAL A 58 -5.05 5.97 15.72
CA VAL A 58 -5.52 7.18 16.41
C VAL A 58 -6.23 8.11 15.43
N ILE A 59 -5.64 8.39 14.26
CA ILE A 59 -6.30 9.21 13.22
C ILE A 59 -7.66 8.60 12.86
N GLY A 60 -7.72 7.29 12.64
CA GLY A 60 -8.97 6.63 12.30
C GLY A 60 -10.01 6.68 13.41
N PHE A 61 -9.59 6.51 14.66
CA PHE A 61 -10.47 6.63 15.82
C PHE A 61 -11.05 8.03 15.94
N PHE A 62 -10.20 9.07 15.88
CA PHE A 62 -10.65 10.45 16.03
C PHE A 62 -11.49 10.91 14.83
N TRP A 63 -11.25 10.41 13.62
CA TRP A 63 -12.02 10.80 12.43
C TRP A 63 -13.54 10.61 12.60
N TYR A 64 -13.94 9.53 13.26
CA TYR A 64 -15.34 9.14 13.46
C TYR A 64 -15.95 9.62 14.77
N ILE A 65 -15.28 10.46 15.55
CA ILE A 65 -15.91 11.10 16.71
C ILE A 65 -17.03 12.05 16.25
N PRO A 66 -18.10 12.23 17.05
CA PRO A 66 -19.23 13.09 16.68
C PRO A 66 -18.86 14.54 16.32
N GLN A 67 -17.75 15.06 16.84
CA GLN A 67 -17.26 16.43 16.65
C GLN A 67 -16.55 16.64 15.30
N LEU A 68 -16.05 15.58 14.66
CA LEU A 68 -15.40 15.65 13.35
C LEU A 68 -16.37 15.20 12.25
N PHE A 69 -16.24 13.95 11.79
CA PHE A 69 -17.06 13.40 10.71
C PHE A 69 -18.04 12.32 11.18
N GLY A 70 -18.05 11.97 12.47
CA GLY A 70 -18.87 10.88 13.02
C GLY A 70 -20.37 11.06 12.78
N ARG A 71 -20.94 12.25 13.05
CA ARG A 71 -22.38 12.51 12.85
C ARG A 71 -22.77 12.42 11.38
N GLN A 72 -21.93 12.96 10.51
CA GLN A 72 -22.12 12.97 9.06
C GLN A 72 -22.02 11.55 8.50
N TRP A 73 -21.07 10.75 9.00
CA TRP A 73 -20.90 9.35 8.64
C TRP A 73 -22.11 8.52 9.09
N MET A 74 -22.52 8.61 10.36
CA MET A 74 -23.70 7.89 10.88
C MET A 74 -24.95 8.19 10.06
N LYS A 75 -25.20 9.46 9.75
CA LYS A 75 -26.32 9.87 8.90
C LYS A 75 -26.22 9.29 7.48
N ALA A 76 -25.02 9.21 6.92
CA ALA A 76 -24.79 8.70 5.57
C ALA A 76 -24.93 7.16 5.47
N VAL A 77 -24.64 6.44 6.55
CA VAL A 77 -24.82 4.97 6.60
C VAL A 77 -26.20 4.56 7.14
N GLY A 78 -27.00 5.50 7.65
CA GLY A 78 -28.34 5.24 8.20
C GLY A 78 -28.34 4.67 9.62
N MET A 79 -27.26 4.85 10.38
CA MET A 79 -27.16 4.41 11.77
C MET A 79 -27.61 5.52 12.73
N SER A 80 -28.31 5.13 13.79
CA SER A 80 -28.60 6.00 14.93
C SER A 80 -27.55 5.84 16.04
N GLU A 81 -27.44 6.83 16.93
CA GLU A 81 -26.53 6.74 18.09
C GLU A 81 -26.87 5.56 19.02
N LYS A 82 -28.12 5.08 18.99
CA LYS A 82 -28.57 3.92 19.77
C LYS A 82 -28.07 2.58 19.20
N ASP A 83 -27.71 2.55 17.91
CA ASP A 83 -27.20 1.35 17.23
C ASP A 83 -25.71 1.13 17.50
N MET A 84 -25.02 2.10 18.10
CA MET A 84 -23.66 1.94 18.62
C MET A 84 -23.71 1.16 19.95
N SER A 85 -24.00 -0.15 19.86
CA SER A 85 -23.96 -1.02 21.04
C SER A 85 -22.53 -1.10 21.59
N LYS A 86 -22.41 -1.14 22.92
CA LYS A 86 -21.12 -1.30 23.61
C LYS A 86 -20.59 -2.74 23.55
N GLU A 87 -21.45 -3.71 23.23
CA GLU A 87 -21.09 -5.11 23.16
C GLU A 87 -20.14 -5.37 21.99
N GLY A 88 -19.01 -6.04 22.28
CA GLY A 88 -17.99 -6.35 21.28
C GLY A 88 -17.20 -5.14 20.77
N MET A 89 -17.31 -3.96 21.38
CA MET A 89 -16.53 -2.78 20.96
C MET A 89 -15.02 -3.01 21.15
N GLY A 90 -14.62 -3.67 22.24
CA GLY A 90 -13.22 -3.98 22.52
C GLY A 90 -12.58 -4.90 21.47
N SER A 91 -13.29 -5.94 21.02
CA SER A 91 -12.79 -6.84 19.97
C SER A 91 -12.69 -6.15 18.61
N LYS A 92 -13.69 -5.32 18.25
CA LYS A 92 -13.64 -4.49 17.02
C LYS A 92 -12.46 -3.52 17.02
N ILE A 93 -12.19 -2.87 18.16
CA ILE A 93 -11.02 -2.00 18.34
C ILE A 93 -9.72 -2.80 18.17
N GLY A 94 -9.61 -3.97 18.81
CA GLY A 94 -8.44 -4.84 18.68
C GLY A 94 -8.16 -5.26 17.24
N ILE A 95 -9.21 -5.70 16.52
CA ILE A 95 -9.11 -6.07 15.09
C ILE A 95 -8.68 -4.86 14.26
N ALA A 96 -9.27 -3.68 14.49
CA ALA A 96 -8.91 -2.46 13.78
C ALA A 96 -7.44 -2.06 14.01
N LEU A 97 -6.93 -2.22 15.23
CA LEU A 97 -5.52 -1.97 15.53
C LEU A 97 -4.60 -2.95 14.79
N VAL A 98 -4.89 -4.26 14.84
CA VAL A 98 -4.09 -5.28 14.14
C VAL A 98 -4.10 -5.05 12.63
N ALA A 99 -5.28 -4.80 12.05
CA ALA A 99 -5.40 -4.47 10.63
C ALA A 99 -4.59 -3.22 10.28
N THR A 100 -4.56 -2.22 11.17
CA THR A 100 -3.78 -1.01 10.97
C THR A 100 -2.28 -1.23 11.03
N LEU A 101 -1.80 -2.06 11.96
CA LEU A 101 -0.40 -2.47 12.05
C LEU A 101 0.01 -3.24 10.79
N LEU A 102 -0.84 -4.11 10.28
CA LEU A 102 -0.61 -4.81 9.02
C LEU A 102 -0.49 -3.84 7.84
N VAL A 103 -1.41 -2.86 7.73
CA VAL A 103 -1.30 -1.81 6.70
C VAL A 103 0.03 -1.06 6.84
N SER A 104 0.46 -0.74 8.06
CA SER A 104 1.74 -0.06 8.30
C SER A 104 2.94 -0.90 7.88
N TYR A 105 2.89 -2.21 8.15
CA TYR A 105 3.92 -3.16 7.77
C TYR A 105 4.04 -3.28 6.25
N VAL A 106 2.91 -3.43 5.54
CA VAL A 106 2.88 -3.48 4.08
C VAL A 106 3.36 -2.15 3.49
N LEU A 107 2.89 -1.02 4.02
CA LEU A 107 3.29 0.31 3.55
C LEU A 107 4.81 0.52 3.69
N SER A 108 5.43 -0.02 4.75
CA SER A 108 6.88 -0.01 4.89
C SER A 108 7.58 -0.68 3.70
N HIS A 109 7.14 -1.87 3.28
CA HIS A 109 7.72 -2.55 2.12
C HIS A 109 7.52 -1.76 0.82
N VAL A 110 6.35 -1.15 0.64
CA VAL A 110 6.08 -0.27 -0.52
C VAL A 110 7.08 0.90 -0.57
N ILE A 111 7.38 1.51 0.58
CA ILE A 111 8.34 2.62 0.66
C ILE A 111 9.76 2.14 0.37
N THR A 112 10.19 1.02 0.96
CA THR A 112 11.51 0.44 0.67
C THR A 112 11.64 0.10 -0.82
N GLY A 113 10.63 -0.52 -1.42
CA GLY A 113 10.60 -0.81 -2.85
C GLY A 113 10.66 0.45 -3.71
N ALA A 114 9.95 1.52 -3.33
CA ALA A 114 9.99 2.80 -4.03
C ALA A 114 11.38 3.47 -3.97
N ILE A 115 12.08 3.35 -2.84
CA ILE A 115 13.44 3.85 -2.66
C ILE A 115 14.42 3.04 -3.52
N LEU A 116 14.36 1.71 -3.46
CA LEU A 116 15.21 0.82 -4.27
C LEU A 116 14.97 1.02 -5.78
N TRP A 117 13.71 1.17 -6.20
CA TRP A 117 13.36 1.35 -7.61
C TRP A 117 13.92 2.65 -8.21
N LYS A 118 13.97 3.73 -7.42
CA LYS A 118 14.61 4.98 -7.85
C LYS A 118 16.14 4.86 -7.98
N GLY A 119 16.74 3.84 -7.38
CA GLY A 119 18.18 3.65 -7.30
C GLY A 119 18.86 4.75 -6.49
N ASN A 120 20.18 4.61 -6.27
CA ASN A 120 21.02 5.66 -5.68
C ASN A 120 21.27 6.82 -6.68
N ALA A 121 20.25 7.24 -7.42
CA ALA A 121 20.33 8.35 -8.35
C ALA A 121 20.62 9.64 -7.56
N VAL A 122 21.77 10.24 -7.85
CA VAL A 122 22.36 11.39 -7.16
C VAL A 122 21.36 12.55 -7.10
N GLY A 123 21.02 12.95 -5.87
CA GLY A 123 20.01 13.96 -5.55
C GLY A 123 19.08 13.41 -4.47
N SER A 124 19.50 13.59 -3.21
CA SER A 124 18.91 13.04 -1.99
C SER A 124 17.38 12.91 -2.06
N VAL A 125 16.87 11.72 -2.33
CA VAL A 125 15.44 11.45 -2.19
C VAL A 125 15.09 11.62 -0.73
N ASP A 126 14.34 12.68 -0.42
CA ASP A 126 13.78 12.87 0.92
C ASP A 126 12.96 11.62 1.28
N PRO A 127 13.42 10.81 2.25
CA PRO A 127 12.74 9.56 2.61
C PRO A 127 11.32 9.83 3.12
N VAL A 128 11.10 10.97 3.78
CA VAL A 128 9.78 11.42 4.26
C VAL A 128 8.87 11.69 3.07
N MET A 129 9.33 12.48 2.10
CA MET A 129 8.54 12.76 0.90
C MET A 129 8.23 11.50 0.09
N THR A 130 9.19 10.57 0.01
CA THR A 130 8.98 9.26 -0.61
C THR A 130 7.88 8.47 0.11
N GLY A 131 7.90 8.48 1.45
CA GLY A 131 6.85 7.90 2.27
C GLY A 131 5.47 8.53 2.06
N VAL A 132 5.39 9.86 2.03
CA VAL A 132 4.16 10.63 1.76
C VAL A 132 3.59 10.28 0.38
N LEU A 133 4.44 10.31 -0.66
CA LEU A 133 4.03 9.99 -2.02
C LEU A 133 3.60 8.52 -2.15
N ALA A 134 4.31 7.58 -1.52
CA ALA A 134 3.92 6.19 -1.48
C ALA A 134 2.52 6.02 -0.84
N GLY A 135 2.27 6.68 0.29
CA GLY A 135 0.96 6.72 0.93
C GLY A 135 -0.14 7.28 0.02
N PHE A 136 0.15 8.38 -0.68
CA PHE A 136 -0.77 8.98 -1.66
C PHE A 136 -1.08 8.05 -2.83
N TRP A 137 -0.07 7.40 -3.43
CA TRP A 137 -0.27 6.51 -4.56
C TRP A 137 -0.97 5.21 -4.18
N VAL A 138 -0.66 4.64 -3.00
CA VAL A 138 -1.40 3.50 -2.45
C VAL A 138 -2.86 3.88 -2.20
N TRP A 139 -3.11 5.06 -1.63
CA TRP A 139 -4.46 5.57 -1.46
C TRP A 139 -5.18 5.69 -2.80
N LEU A 140 -4.58 6.39 -3.77
CA LEU A 140 -5.21 6.68 -5.05
C LEU A 140 -5.49 5.41 -5.85
N GLY A 141 -4.52 4.49 -5.90
CA GLY A 141 -4.62 3.27 -6.70
C GLY A 141 -5.57 2.23 -6.13
N PHE A 142 -5.62 2.09 -4.79
CA PHE A 142 -6.38 1.03 -4.14
C PHE A 142 -7.62 1.53 -3.41
N LEU A 143 -7.48 2.51 -2.51
CA LEU A 143 -8.57 2.85 -1.59
C LEU A 143 -9.54 3.89 -2.18
N ALA A 144 -9.03 4.92 -2.85
CA ALA A 144 -9.85 5.93 -3.49
C ALA A 144 -10.76 5.29 -4.55
N THR A 145 -10.21 4.36 -5.34
CA THR A 145 -10.90 3.62 -6.39
C THR A 145 -11.84 2.56 -5.82
N SER A 146 -11.39 1.68 -4.91
CA SER A 146 -12.24 0.59 -4.38
C SER A 146 -13.41 1.11 -3.55
N LEU A 147 -13.28 2.27 -2.89
CA LEU A 147 -14.37 2.84 -2.10
C LEU A 147 -15.46 3.46 -2.98
N VAL A 148 -15.25 3.63 -4.28
CA VAL A 148 -16.29 4.10 -5.22
C VAL A 148 -17.39 3.05 -5.39
N ASP A 149 -17.09 1.75 -5.21
CA ASP A 149 -18.03 0.66 -5.43
C ASP A 149 -19.35 0.80 -4.62
N PRO A 150 -19.33 1.08 -3.29
CA PRO A 150 -20.55 1.37 -2.53
C PRO A 150 -21.37 2.55 -3.07
N VAL A 151 -20.74 3.53 -3.71
CA VAL A 151 -21.46 4.67 -4.29
C VAL A 151 -22.16 4.26 -5.60
N LEU A 152 -21.47 3.51 -6.45
CA LEU A 152 -21.99 3.10 -7.75
C LEU A 152 -23.05 2.01 -7.62
N TRP A 153 -22.81 1.00 -6.78
CA TRP A 153 -23.60 -0.23 -6.75
C TRP A 153 -24.56 -0.31 -5.57
N GLU A 154 -24.21 0.28 -4.43
CA GLU A 154 -25.07 0.28 -3.23
C GLU A 154 -25.84 1.60 -3.06
N HIS A 155 -25.74 2.50 -4.05
CA HIS A 155 -26.36 3.84 -4.06
C HIS A 155 -26.09 4.64 -2.78
N LYS A 156 -24.91 4.45 -2.16
CA LYS A 156 -24.48 5.27 -1.02
C LYS A 156 -24.16 6.69 -1.50
N PRO A 157 -24.36 7.72 -0.66
CA PRO A 157 -24.08 9.10 -1.07
C PRO A 157 -22.58 9.31 -1.27
N TRP A 158 -22.18 10.11 -2.26
CA TRP A 158 -20.78 10.54 -2.48
C TRP A 158 -20.13 11.16 -1.23
N LYS A 159 -20.94 11.73 -0.34
CA LYS A 159 -20.49 12.23 0.96
C LYS A 159 -19.84 11.12 1.82
N LEU A 160 -20.35 9.89 1.76
CA LEU A 160 -19.77 8.75 2.47
C LEU A 160 -18.39 8.40 1.91
N TRP A 161 -18.24 8.42 0.59
CA TRP A 161 -16.95 8.20 -0.06
C TRP A 161 -15.93 9.25 0.37
N MET A 162 -16.28 10.53 0.35
CA MET A 162 -15.36 11.60 0.78
C MET A 162 -14.88 11.42 2.22
N ILE A 163 -15.77 10.98 3.13
CA ILE A 163 -15.43 10.74 4.53
C ILE A 163 -14.47 9.54 4.65
N ASN A 164 -14.79 8.41 4.02
CA ASN A 164 -14.00 7.18 4.15
C ASN A 164 -12.70 7.26 3.36
N ALA A 165 -12.74 7.65 2.08
CA ALA A 165 -11.55 7.81 1.26
C ALA A 165 -10.64 8.92 1.80
N GLY A 166 -11.20 10.03 2.28
CA GLY A 166 -10.44 11.12 2.88
C GLY A 166 -9.72 10.70 4.17
N GLN A 167 -10.38 9.92 5.03
CA GLN A 167 -9.73 9.36 6.22
C GLN A 167 -8.50 8.52 5.83
N TRP A 168 -8.66 7.61 4.88
CA TRP A 168 -7.59 6.72 4.45
C TRP A 168 -6.43 7.49 3.80
N LEU A 169 -6.69 8.57 3.07
CA LEU A 169 -5.65 9.45 2.55
C LEU A 169 -4.81 10.05 3.68
N VAL A 170 -5.46 10.73 4.64
CA VAL A 170 -4.77 11.38 5.76
C VAL A 170 -3.97 10.36 6.56
N ARG A 171 -4.58 9.21 6.82
CA ARG A 171 -3.96 8.10 7.54
C ARG A 171 -2.73 7.56 6.83
N LEU A 172 -2.82 7.23 5.54
CA LEU A 172 -1.70 6.69 4.78
C LEU A 172 -0.57 7.70 4.59
N VAL A 173 -0.89 8.98 4.38
CA VAL A 173 0.11 10.06 4.28
C VAL A 173 0.85 10.23 5.61
N ALA A 174 0.14 10.26 6.74
CA ALA A 174 0.77 10.39 8.06
C ALA A 174 1.64 9.17 8.39
N MET A 175 1.12 7.96 8.16
CA MET A 175 1.88 6.72 8.33
C MET A 175 3.12 6.68 7.42
N GLY A 176 2.96 7.06 6.16
CA GLY A 176 4.04 7.13 5.18
C GLY A 176 5.14 8.10 5.57
N ALA A 177 4.78 9.30 6.03
CA ALA A 177 5.74 10.30 6.52
C ALA A 177 6.58 9.76 7.69
N ILE A 178 5.94 9.12 8.66
CA ILE A 178 6.60 8.53 9.83
C ILE A 178 7.54 7.40 9.42
N LEU A 179 7.07 6.49 8.56
CA LEU A 179 7.89 5.39 8.05
C LEU A 179 9.06 5.90 7.21
N GLY A 180 8.87 6.98 6.44
CA GLY A 180 9.93 7.64 5.71
C GLY A 180 10.97 8.28 6.63
N ALA A 181 10.54 8.93 7.71
CA ALA A 181 11.43 9.60 8.66
C ALA A 181 12.38 8.66 9.43
N TRP A 182 12.09 7.36 9.42
CA TRP A 182 12.90 6.32 10.07
C TRP A 182 13.79 5.52 9.10
N ARG A 183 13.99 6.03 7.88
CA ARG A 183 14.86 5.44 6.86
C ARG A 183 16.10 6.27 6.62
#